data_AF-A0A6J6IJF2-F1
#
_entry.id   AF-A0A6J6IJF2-F1
#
_cell.length_a   1.000
_cell.length_b   1.000
_cell.length_c   1.000
_cell.angle_alpha   90.00
_cell.angle_beta   90.00
_cell.angle_gamma   90.00
#
_symmetry.space_group_name_H-M   'P 1'
#
loop_
_entity.id
_entity.type
_entity.pdbx_description
1 polymer ?
#
loop_
_entity_poly.entity_id
_entity_poly.type
_entity_poly.pdbx_seq_one_letter_code
_entity_poly.pdbx_strand_id
1 'polypeptide(L)' 'MEAELGMTCVDCGGTLHPLSYPPEDGWEPGDVVAYRCPDCNERFDIVLGDPSDDDDRY' A
#
# COMPACT_ATOMS: atom_id res chain seq x y z
N MET A 1 -9.30 -16.95 -6.37
CA MET A 1 -8.57 -15.80 -6.95
C MET A 1 -8.24 -14.91 -5.78
N GLU A 2 -7.10 -15.18 -5.17
CA GLU A 2 -6.60 -14.43 -4.02
C GLU A 2 -6.28 -13.03 -4.52
N ALA A 3 -6.89 -12.01 -3.92
CA ALA A 3 -6.58 -10.63 -4.23
C ALA A 3 -5.10 -10.41 -3.91
N GLU A 4 -4.29 -10.43 -4.97
CA GLU A 4 -2.94 -9.94 -4.97
C GLU A 4 -2.96 -8.51 -4.42
N LEU A 5 -2.61 -8.34 -3.14
CA LEU A 5 -2.36 -7.04 -2.53
C LEU A 5 -1.02 -6.46 -3.05
N GLY A 6 -0.74 -6.68 -4.33
CA GLY A 6 0.47 -6.28 -5.02
C GLY A 6 0.24 -4.91 -5.61
N MET A 7 0.67 -3.87 -4.88
CA MET A 7 0.69 -2.52 -5.42
C MET A 7 1.84 -2.37 -6.41
N THR A 8 1.65 -1.59 -7.47
CA THR A 8 2.70 -1.36 -8.48
C THR A 8 3.67 -0.30 -7.99
N CYS A 9 4.97 -0.57 -8.12
CA CYS A 9 6.03 0.39 -7.84
C CYS A 9 5.98 1.52 -8.88
N VAL A 10 5.91 2.76 -8.43
CA VAL A 10 5.83 3.94 -9.31
C VAL A 10 7.14 4.25 -10.04
N ASP A 11 8.27 3.74 -9.54
CA ASP A 11 9.60 3.99 -10.10
C ASP A 11 9.97 2.97 -11.19
N CYS A 12 9.76 1.67 -10.94
CA CYS A 12 10.17 0.60 -11.87
C CYS A 12 9.03 -0.24 -12.44
N GLY A 13 7.79 -0.08 -11.96
CA GLY A 13 6.64 -0.88 -12.39
C GLY A 13 6.58 -2.30 -11.81
N GLY A 14 7.52 -2.68 -10.95
CA GLY A 14 7.51 -3.98 -10.25
C GLY A 14 6.45 -4.08 -9.15
N THR A 15 6.30 -5.27 -8.54
CA THR A 15 5.37 -5.47 -7.43
C THR A 15 5.97 -5.02 -6.11
N LEU A 16 5.23 -4.22 -5.35
CA LEU A 16 5.55 -3.82 -3.98
C LEU A 16 5.06 -4.86 -2.99
N HIS A 17 5.88 -5.12 -1.98
CA HIS A 17 5.54 -6.03 -0.88
C HIS A 17 5.61 -5.30 0.46
N PRO A 18 4.64 -5.53 1.36
CA PRO A 18 4.64 -4.92 2.68
C PRO A 18 5.82 -5.46 3.50
N LEU A 19 6.47 -4.57 4.24
CA LEU A 19 7.57 -4.91 5.14
C LEU A 19 7.07 -5.37 6.52
N SER A 20 5.82 -5.08 6.84
CA SER A 20 5.18 -5.44 8.10
C SER A 20 3.95 -6.31 7.85
N TYR A 21 3.72 -7.27 8.74
CA TYR A 21 2.48 -8.02 8.75
C TYR A 21 1.34 -7.15 9.29
N PRO A 22 0.08 -7.41 8.87
CA PRO A 22 -1.06 -6.79 9.50
C PRO A 22 -1.06 -7.03 11.01
N PRO A 23 -1.45 -6.04 11.82
CA PRO A 23 -1.65 -6.22 13.25
C PRO A 23 -2.81 -7.20 13.49
N GLU A 24 -2.94 -7.68 14.73
CA GLU A 24 -3.93 -8.69 15.11
C GLU A 24 -5.38 -8.27 14.84
N ASP A 25 -5.68 -6.98 14.96
CA ASP A 25 -7.00 -6.39 14.69
C ASP A 25 -7.20 -6.04 13.20
N GLY A 26 -6.15 -6.16 12.38
CA GLY A 26 -6.13 -5.70 10.99
C GLY A 26 -5.79 -4.21 10.86
N TRP A 27 -5.61 -3.76 9.62
CA TRP A 27 -5.28 -2.36 9.34
C TRP A 27 -6.52 -1.46 9.40
N GLU A 28 -6.36 -0.28 9.97
CA GLU A 28 -7.37 0.76 10.04
C GLU A 28 -7.09 1.89 9.02
N PRO A 29 -8.12 2.65 8.61
CA PRO A 29 -7.93 3.88 7.85
C PRO A 29 -7.04 4.88 8.63
N GLY A 30 -6.07 5.48 7.96
CA GLY A 30 -5.01 6.30 8.53
C GLY A 30 -3.73 5.54 8.91
N ASP A 31 -3.73 4.20 8.92
CA ASP A 31 -2.51 3.44 9.21
C ASP A 31 -1.45 3.60 8.13
N VAL A 32 -0.18 3.70 8.53
CA VAL A 32 0.95 3.78 7.60
C VAL A 32 1.62 2.42 7.48
N VAL A 33 1.58 1.87 6.27
CA VAL A 33 2.23 0.59 5.94
C VAL A 33 3.42 0.85 5.03
N ALA A 34 4.58 0.37 5.46
CA ALA A 34 5.81 0.44 4.67
C ALA A 34 5.86 -0.70 3.66
N TYR A 35 6.07 -0.35 2.38
CA TYR A 35 6.26 -1.26 1.26
C TYR A 35 7.66 -1.14 0.70
N ARG A 36 8.17 -2.23 0.12
CA ARG A 36 9.44 -2.26 -0.59
C ARG A 36 9.33 -2.97 -1.92
N CYS A 37 9.93 -2.38 -2.94
CA CYS A 37 10.12 -3.06 -4.22
C CYS A 37 11.38 -3.93 -4.16
N PRO A 38 11.33 -5.23 -4.49
CA PRO A 38 12.52 -6.07 -4.55
C PRO A 38 13.39 -5.80 -5.79
N ASP A 39 12.86 -5.10 -6.81
CA ASP A 39 13.54 -4.85 -8.08
C ASP A 39 14.42 -3.58 -8.02
N CYS A 40 13.84 -2.44 -7.64
CA CYS A 40 14.59 -1.18 -7.48
C CYS A 40 15.05 -0.90 -6.04
N ASN A 41 14.64 -1.73 -5.06
CA ASN A 41 14.95 -1.60 -3.63
C ASN A 41 14.41 -0.33 -2.95
N GLU A 42 13.57 0.44 -3.65
CA GLU A 42 12.92 1.65 -3.15
C GLU A 42 11.85 1.34 -2.09
N ARG A 43 11.70 2.25 -1.11
CA ARG A 43 10.74 2.12 -0.02
C ARG A 43 9.63 3.16 -0.17
N PHE A 44 8.41 2.72 0.07
CA PHE A 44 7.22 3.58 0.04
C PHE A 44 6.47 3.44 1.36
N ASP A 45 6.08 4.56 1.96
CA ASP A 45 5.26 4.60 3.16
C ASP A 45 3.83 4.99 2.72
N ILE A 46 2.89 4.05 2.75
CA ILE A 46 1.54 4.20 2.20
C ILE A 46 0.54 4.32 3.35
N VAL A 47 -0.25 5.39 3.34
CA VAL A 47 -1.38 5.56 4.27
C VAL A 47 -2.57 4.77 3.73
N LEU A 48 -3.09 3.83 4.51
CA LEU A 48 -4.26 3.03 4.17
C LEU A 48 -5.53 3.83 4.46
N GLY A 49 -6.51 3.82 3.55
CA GLY A 49 -7.82 4.43 3.76
C GLY A 49 -7.76 5.95 3.97
N ASP A 50 -8.02 6.70 2.90
CA ASP A 50 -8.40 8.12 3.03
C ASP A 50 -9.93 8.20 3.03
N PRO A 51 -10.59 8.63 4.12
CA PRO A 51 -12.05 8.74 4.16
C PRO A 51 -12.61 9.86 3.27
N SER A 52 -11.77 10.64 2.58
CA SER A 52 -12.18 11.69 1.65
C SER A 52 -12.18 11.27 0.17
N ASP A 53 -11.85 10.02 -0.16
CA ASP A 53 -12.07 9.47 -1.51
C ASP A 53 -13.56 9.12 -1.74
N ASP A 54 -14.43 10.11 -1.56
CA ASP A 54 -15.82 10.08 -2.06
C ASP A 54 -16.28 11.43 -2.65
N ASP A 55 -15.58 12.56 -2.49
CA ASP A 55 -16.17 13.85 -2.87
C ASP A 55 -15.12 14.89 -3.33
N ASP A 56 -14.86 14.96 -4.63
CA ASP A 56 -14.89 16.22 -5.43
C ASP A 56 -14.58 15.91 -6.92
N ARG A 57 -15.52 15.29 -7.65
CA ARG A 57 -15.54 15.38 -9.12
C ARG A 57 -16.97 15.34 -9.67
N TYR A 58 -17.52 16.55 -9.80
CA TYR A 58 -18.56 17.05 -10.71
C TYR A 58 -20.03 16.76 -10.39
#